data_AF-X1FI72-F1
#
_entry.id   AF-X1FI72-F1
#
_cell.length_a   1.000
_cell.length_b   1.000
_cell.length_c   1.000
_cell.angle_alpha   90.00
_cell.angle_beta   90.00
_cell.angle_gamma   90.00
#
_symmetry.space_group_name_H-M   'P 1'
#
loop_
_entity.id
_entity.type
_entity.pdbx_description
1 polymer ?
#
loop_
_entity_poly.entity_id
_entity_poly.type
_entity_poly.pdbx_seq_one_letter_code
_entity_poly.pdbx_strand_id
1 'polypeptide(L)' 'MKNKLHLILISIFLIVMLTNISVLAHKVSIFAYIEGDKIYTESYFSDGTKCVNSKIEVFDEQPISPERRTNPIIPL' A
#
# COMPACT_ATOMS: atom_id res chain seq x y z
N MET A 1 -27.38 27.94 -27.25
CA MET A 1 -26.36 26.90 -27.54
C MET A 1 -25.26 26.86 -26.48
N LYS A 2 -24.73 28.01 -26.03
CA LYS A 2 -23.69 28.11 -24.99
C LYS A 2 -24.06 27.47 -23.65
N ASN A 3 -25.31 27.62 -23.24
CA ASN A 3 -25.92 27.00 -22.05
C ASN A 3 -26.00 25.46 -22.14
N LYS A 4 -26.34 24.91 -23.31
CA LYS A 4 -26.30 23.45 -23.55
C LYS A 4 -24.86 22.93 -23.52
N LEU A 5 -23.90 23.70 -24.04
CA LEU A 5 -22.47 23.37 -23.99
C LEU A 5 -21.94 23.32 -22.55
N HIS A 6 -22.33 24.27 -21.69
CA HIS A 6 -21.91 24.27 -20.27
C HIS A 6 -22.46 23.05 -19.52
N LEU A 7 -23.72 22.67 -19.77
CA LEU A 7 -24.31 21.46 -19.19
C LEU A 7 -23.59 20.19 -19.63
N ILE A 8 -23.18 20.11 -20.90
CA ILE A 8 -22.39 18.98 -21.41
C ILE A 8 -21.01 18.92 -20.73
N LEU A 9 -20.32 20.05 -20.59
CA LEU A 9 -19.01 20.11 -19.93
C LEU A 9 -19.09 19.70 -18.46
N ILE A 10 -20.13 20.16 -17.74
CA ILE A 10 -20.36 19.79 -16.34
C ILE A 10 -20.67 18.30 -16.19
N SER A 11 -21.44 17.73 -17.11
CA SER A 11 -21.76 16.30 -17.11
C SER A 11 -20.50 15.45 -17.31
N ILE A 12 -19.64 15.83 -18.26
CA ILE A 12 -18.36 15.14 -18.51
C ILE A 12 -17.45 15.24 -17.29
N PHE A 13 -17.33 16.42 -16.68
CA PHE A 13 -16.52 16.60 -15.47
C PHE A 13 -17.02 15.71 -14.33
N LEU A 14 -18.33 15.66 -14.11
CA LEU A 14 -18.93 14.84 -13.07
C LEU A 14 -18.67 13.34 -13.33
N ILE A 15 -18.81 12.88 -14.57
CA ILE A 15 -18.51 11.50 -14.95
C ILE A 15 -17.05 11.15 -14.63
N VAL A 16 -16.08 12.02 -14.97
CA VAL A 16 -14.67 11.79 -14.68
C VAL A 16 -14.41 11.69 -13.17
N MET A 17 -15.02 12.56 -12.37
CA MET A 17 -14.89 12.53 -10.90
C MET A 17 -15.50 11.28 -10.25
N LEU A 18 -16.53 10.69 -10.87
CA LEU A 18 -17.17 9.47 -10.36
C LEU A 18 -16.44 8.18 -10.79
N THR A 19 -15.47 8.25 -11.70
CA THR A 19 -14.69 7.08 -12.07
C THR A 19 -13.66 6.74 -11.00
N ASN A 20 -13.79 5.56 -10.40
CA ASN A 20 -12.74 4.98 -9.57
C ASN A 20 -11.68 4.39 -10.51
N ILE A 21 -10.72 5.22 -10.94
CA ILE A 21 -9.56 4.73 -11.65
C ILE A 21 -8.75 3.90 -10.65
N SER A 22 -8.41 2.67 -11.04
CA SER A 22 -7.45 1.88 -10.28
C SER A 22 -6.11 2.59 -10.35
N VAL A 23 -5.84 3.44 -9.38
CA VAL A 23 -4.50 4.01 -9.19
C VAL A 23 -3.58 2.81 -8.99
N LEU A 24 -2.50 2.77 -9.78
CA LEU A 24 -1.44 1.80 -9.61
C LEU A 24 -0.91 1.99 -8.20
N ALA A 25 -1.37 1.16 -7.25
CA ALA A 25 -0.81 1.16 -5.92
C ALA A 25 0.69 0.98 -6.10
N HIS A 26 1.48 1.95 -5.62
CA HIS A 26 2.92 1.96 -5.80
C HIS A 26 3.46 0.59 -5.40
N LYS A 27 3.99 -0.17 -6.36
CA LYS A 27 4.49 -1.52 -6.08
C LYS A 27 5.56 -1.37 -4.99
N VAL A 28 5.41 -2.16 -3.94
CA VAL A 28 6.39 -2.27 -2.87
C VAL A 28 7.16 -3.58 -3.07
N SER A 29 8.47 -3.51 -3.00
CA SER A 29 9.34 -4.69 -3.02
C SER A 29 9.91 -4.89 -1.62
N ILE A 30 9.74 -6.09 -1.07
CA ILE A 30 10.20 -6.46 0.27
C ILE A 30 11.18 -7.61 0.11
N PHE A 31 12.38 -7.43 0.62
CA PHE A 31 13.42 -8.45 0.70
C PHE A 31 13.60 -8.80 2.17
N ALA A 32 13.47 -10.07 2.54
CA ALA A 32 13.63 -10.53 3.90
C ALA A 32 14.73 -11.59 3.97
N TYR A 33 15.56 -11.52 5.00
CA TYR A 33 16.63 -12.48 5.25
C TYR A 33 16.83 -12.68 6.76
N ILE A 34 17.44 -13.80 7.12
CA ILE A 34 17.66 -14.21 8.50
C ILE A 34 19.14 -14.10 8.82
N GLU A 35 19.47 -13.45 9.92
CA GLU A 35 20.81 -13.44 10.51
C GLU A 35 20.71 -13.79 11.99
N GLY A 36 21.19 -14.99 12.34
CA GLY A 36 21.00 -15.59 13.66
C GLY A 36 19.51 -15.80 13.97
N ASP A 37 19.05 -15.26 15.09
CA ASP A 37 17.65 -15.34 15.54
C ASP A 37 16.82 -14.11 15.14
N LYS A 38 17.31 -13.28 14.22
CA LYS A 38 16.63 -12.06 13.77
C LYS A 38 16.29 -12.12 12.29
N ILE A 39 15.10 -11.62 11.97
CA ILE A 39 14.66 -11.36 10.60
C ILE A 39 14.92 -9.89 10.28
N TYR A 40 15.67 -9.66 9.22
CA TYR A 40 15.92 -8.35 8.66
C TYR A 40 15.09 -8.18 7.39
N THR A 41 14.68 -6.94 7.13
CA THR A 41 13.90 -6.60 5.94
C THR A 41 14.41 -5.33 5.29
N GLU A 42 14.42 -5.33 3.97
CA GLU A 42 14.59 -4.13 3.17
C GLU A 42 13.35 -3.91 2.31
N SER A 43 12.73 -2.74 2.44
CA SER A 43 11.48 -2.42 1.76
C SER A 43 11.63 -1.13 0.96
N TYR A 44 11.28 -1.19 -0.32
CA TYR A 44 11.38 -0.06 -1.25
C TYR A 44 10.11 0.11 -2.09
N PHE A 45 9.74 1.35 -2.36
CA PHE A 45 8.75 1.68 -3.38
C PHE A 45 9.36 1.49 -4.78
N SER A 46 8.50 1.48 -5.80
CA SER A 46 8.92 1.25 -7.20
C SER A 46 9.87 2.31 -7.76
N ASP A 47 9.95 3.47 -7.13
CA ASP A 47 10.88 4.55 -7.46
C ASP A 47 12.26 4.40 -6.76
N GLY A 48 12.43 3.35 -5.95
CA GLY A 48 13.66 3.07 -5.19
C GLY A 48 13.74 3.77 -3.83
N THR A 49 12.73 4.57 -3.44
CA THR A 49 12.70 5.18 -2.12
C THR A 49 12.41 4.14 -1.03
N LYS A 50 13.06 4.27 0.13
CA LYS A 50 12.83 3.36 1.26
C LYS A 50 11.42 3.56 1.83
N CYS A 51 10.78 2.46 2.20
CA CYS A 51 9.53 2.49 2.94
C CYS A 51 9.81 2.90 4.39
N VAL A 52 9.63 4.18 4.71
CA VAL A 52 9.74 4.71 6.08
C VAL A 52 8.38 4.68 6.79
N ASN A 53 8.39 4.49 8.12
CA ASN A 53 7.18 4.41 8.97
C ASN A 53 6.13 3.40 8.48
N SER A 54 6.58 2.33 7.80
CA SER A 54 5.73 1.28 7.28
C SER A 54 5.67 0.11 8.27
N LYS A 55 4.48 -0.46 8.45
CA LYS A 55 4.28 -1.61 9.35
C LYS A 55 4.68 -2.90 8.65
N ILE A 56 5.55 -3.68 9.29
CA ILE A 56 5.93 -5.03 8.85
C ILE A 56 5.39 -6.02 9.88
N GLU A 57 4.62 -7.00 9.42
CA GLU A 57 4.10 -8.10 10.24
C GLU A 57 4.69 -9.41 9.74
N VAL A 58 5.18 -10.23 10.66
CA VAL A 58 5.71 -11.56 10.39
C VAL A 58 4.71 -12.59 10.91
N PHE A 59 4.34 -13.55 10.06
CA PHE A 59 3.43 -14.63 10.40
C PHE A 59 4.16 -15.97 10.33
N ASP A 60 3.90 -16.83 11.30
CA ASP A 60 4.32 -18.23 11.26
C ASP A 60 3.37 -19.03 10.34
N GLU A 61 3.80 -20.17 9.81
CA GLU A 61 2.99 -21.01 8.90
C GLU A 61 1.73 -21.57 9.58
N GLN A 62 1.71 -21.60 10.91
CA GLN A 62 0.55 -21.99 11.71
C GLN A 62 -0.33 -20.77 11.99
N PRO A 63 -1.66 -20.81 11.77
CA PRO A 63 -2.54 -19.74 12.22
C PRO A 63 -2.42 -19.60 13.73
N ILE A 64 -1.78 -18.52 14.15
CA ILE A 64 -1.46 -18.24 15.54
C ILE A 64 -2.79 -18.03 16.29
N SER A 65 -3.03 -18.79 17.36
CA SER A 65 -4.12 -18.54 18.30
C SER A 65 -4.12 -17.05 18.71
N PRO A 66 -5.27 -16.35 18.80
CA PRO A 66 -5.35 -14.90 19.00
C PRO A 66 -4.49 -14.34 20.15
N GLU A 67 -4.20 -15.18 21.13
CA GLU A 67 -3.42 -14.85 22.34
C GLU A 67 -1.91 -14.71 22.10
N ARG A 68 -1.35 -15.30 21.03
CA ARG A 68 0.09 -15.27 20.71
C ARG A 68 0.49 -14.16 19.73
N ARG A 69 -0.39 -13.19 19.49
CA ARG A 69 -0.13 -12.00 18.65
C ARG A 69 0.78 -10.98 19.36
N THR A 70 1.94 -11.40 19.87
CA THR A 70 2.96 -10.45 20.34
C THR A 70 3.63 -9.88 19.11
N ASN A 71 3.16 -8.71 18.70
CA ASN A 71 3.64 -7.92 17.58
C ASN A 71 5.13 -7.56 17.82
N PRO A 72 6.11 -8.23 17.19
CA PRO A 72 7.47 -7.74 17.26
C PRO A 72 7.49 -6.51 16.36
N ILE A 73 7.41 -5.34 16.96
CA ILE A 73 7.72 -4.10 16.24
C ILE A 73 9.21 -4.21 15.94
N ILE A 74 9.56 -4.64 14.73
CA ILE A 74 10.92 -4.55 14.23
C ILE A 74 11.09 -3.08 13.82
N PRO A 75 11.85 -2.26 14.57
CA PRO A 75 12.09 -0.89 14.16
C PRO A 75 12.88 -0.88 12.85
N LEU A 76 12.41 -0.05 11.93
CA LEU A 76 12.93 0.15 10.58
C LEU A 76 14.14 1.10 10.60
#